data_AF-A0A6I7QDE3-F1
#
_entry.id   AF-A0A6I7QDE3-F1
#
_cell.length_a   1.000
_cell.length_b   1.000
_cell.length_c   1.000
_cell.angle_alpha   90.00
_cell.angle_beta   90.00
_cell.angle_gamma   90.00
#
_symmetry.space_group_name_H-M   'P 1'
#
loop_
_entity.id
_entity.type
_entity.pdbx_description
1 polymer ?
#
loop_
_entity_poly.entity_id
_entity_poly.type
_entity_poly.pdbx_seq_one_letter_code
_entity_poly.pdbx_strand_id
1 'polypeptide(L)'
;MDHLHYLLAHPHAFNAWEPEPKRESFKRDNYLEDRGHPIQDLDLLIAKLSAIEKRRIKPDTSDKDQPDLSEASSAVDDIVTETLASIYENQENYKAAIETFKKLRRTDASKKEHYDEQIFRLQQKIAQS
;
A
#
# COMPACT_ATOMS: atom_id res chain seq x y z
N MET A 1 0.43 36.22 -12.70
CA MET A 1 1.87 35.91 -12.49
C MET A 1 1.84 34.61 -11.74
N ASP A 2 1.74 33.50 -12.47
CA ASP A 2 1.29 32.25 -11.85
C ASP A 2 2.51 31.34 -11.76
N HIS A 3 3.21 31.46 -10.64
CA HIS A 3 4.31 30.58 -10.26
C HIS A 3 3.76 29.36 -9.54
N LEU A 4 4.25 28.18 -9.89
CA LEU A 4 3.91 26.92 -9.23
C LEU A 4 4.29 26.99 -7.73
N HIS A 5 3.33 26.69 -6.85
CA HIS A 5 3.41 26.92 -5.41
C HIS A 5 4.15 25.86 -4.60
N TYR A 6 4.70 24.82 -5.24
CA TYR A 6 5.42 23.76 -4.53
C TYR A 6 6.72 23.42 -5.25
N LEU A 7 7.81 23.99 -4.74
CA LEU A 7 9.15 23.46 -4.93
C LEU A 7 9.36 22.38 -3.87
N LEU A 8 9.19 21.12 -4.22
CA LEU A 8 9.66 20.00 -3.41
C LEU A 8 11.20 19.98 -3.50
N ALA A 9 11.84 20.77 -2.64
CA ALA A 9 13.29 20.73 -2.48
C ALA A 9 13.65 19.48 -1.66
N HIS A 10 14.48 18.61 -2.23
CA HIS A 10 15.00 17.45 -1.51
C HIS A 10 16.01 17.91 -0.44
N PRO A 11 15.97 17.37 0.79
CA PRO A 11 16.95 17.69 1.82
C PRO A 11 18.37 17.34 1.36
N HIS A 12 19.35 18.18 1.69
CA HIS A 12 20.76 17.98 1.30
C HIS A 12 21.38 16.64 1.74
N ALA A 13 20.78 15.96 2.73
CA ALA A 13 21.26 14.68 3.24
C ALA A 13 20.53 13.46 2.64
N PHE A 14 19.58 13.66 1.72
CA PHE A 14 18.87 12.56 1.08
C PHE A 14 19.71 12.05 -0.10
N ASN A 15 20.45 10.96 0.14
CA ASN A 15 21.12 10.20 -0.93
C ASN A 15 20.08 9.43 -1.75
N ALA A 16 19.32 10.15 -2.58
CA ALA A 16 18.54 9.54 -3.64
C ALA A 16 19.51 8.89 -4.63
N TRP A 17 19.19 7.69 -5.09
CA TRP A 17 19.87 7.16 -6.27
C TRP A 17 19.50 8.03 -7.47
N GLU A 18 20.45 8.83 -7.95
CA GLU A 18 20.30 9.63 -9.18
C GLU A 18 20.81 8.81 -10.37
N PRO A 19 20.01 8.64 -11.44
CA PRO A 19 20.50 8.00 -12.65
C PRO A 19 21.60 8.86 -13.28
N GLU A 20 22.67 8.21 -13.75
CA GLU A 20 23.77 8.84 -14.49
C GLU A 20 23.20 9.78 -15.59
N PRO A 21 23.43 11.11 -15.50
CA PRO A 21 22.88 12.02 -16.48
C PRO A 21 23.63 11.82 -17.80
N LYS A 22 23.03 11.10 -18.73
CA LYS A 22 23.43 11.12 -20.15
C LYS A 22 23.18 12.53 -20.68
N ARG A 23 24.11 13.45 -20.43
CA ARG A 23 24.07 14.80 -20.97
C ARG A 23 24.41 14.74 -22.45
N GLU A 24 23.41 14.53 -23.29
CA GLU A 24 23.48 15.05 -24.65
C GLU A 24 23.33 16.58 -24.57
N SER A 25 24.23 17.32 -25.20
CA SER A 25 24.14 18.77 -25.29
C SER A 25 22.87 19.14 -26.05
N PHE A 26 21.82 19.53 -25.32
CA PHE A 26 20.58 19.99 -25.91
C PHE A 26 20.86 21.24 -26.74
N LYS A 27 20.89 21.11 -28.07
CA LYS A 27 20.90 22.27 -28.96
C LYS A 27 19.55 22.94 -28.82
N ARG A 28 19.53 24.15 -28.24
CA ARG A 28 18.33 24.99 -28.29
C ARG A 28 18.22 25.49 -29.71
N ASP A 29 17.36 24.84 -30.49
CA ASP A 29 16.86 25.45 -31.72
C ASP A 29 16.09 26.71 -31.30
N ASN A 30 16.57 27.86 -31.79
CA ASN A 30 15.91 29.15 -31.60
C ASN A 30 14.59 29.17 -32.38
N TYR A 31 13.54 28.57 -31.85
CA TYR A 31 12.16 28.86 -32.27
C TYR A 31 11.68 30.10 -31.51
N LEU A 32 12.21 31.25 -31.91
CA LEU A 32 11.53 32.53 -31.76
C LEU A 32 10.45 32.57 -32.85
N GLU A 33 9.21 32.89 -32.47
CA GLU A 33 7.98 32.93 -33.27
C GLU A 33 7.14 31.65 -33.29
N ASP A 34 6.60 31.29 -32.12
CA ASP A 34 5.16 31.06 -31.99
C ASP A 34 4.77 31.07 -30.50
N ARG A 35 4.56 32.27 -29.93
CA ARG A 35 3.87 32.41 -28.64
C ARG A 35 2.36 32.57 -28.88
N GLY A 36 1.81 31.72 -29.73
CA GLY A 36 0.40 31.42 -29.74
C GLY A 36 -0.07 30.92 -28.38
N HIS A 37 -1.18 31.48 -27.90
CA HIS A 37 -1.90 30.93 -26.76
C HIS A 37 -2.13 29.43 -27.00
N PRO A 38 -2.13 28.56 -25.96
CA PRO A 38 -2.27 27.10 -26.12
C PRO A 38 -3.61 26.65 -26.74
N ILE A 39 -4.47 27.60 -27.10
CA ILE A 39 -5.76 27.42 -27.77
C ILE A 39 -5.83 28.43 -28.94
N GLN A 40 -4.94 28.32 -29.93
CA GLN A 40 -5.09 29.11 -31.17
C GLN A 40 -6.22 28.57 -32.06
N ASP A 41 -6.59 27.30 -31.89
CA ASP A 41 -7.60 26.66 -32.71
C ASP A 41 -8.66 26.01 -31.81
N LEU A 42 -9.73 26.77 -31.58
CA LEU A 42 -10.88 26.34 -30.79
C LEU A 42 -11.57 25.14 -31.45
N ASP A 43 -11.56 25.05 -32.78
CA ASP A 43 -12.21 23.96 -33.51
C ASP A 43 -11.42 22.66 -33.33
N LEU A 44 -10.08 22.71 -33.31
CA LEU A 44 -9.25 21.56 -32.94
C LEU A 44 -9.46 21.11 -31.49
N LEU A 45 -9.65 22.04 -30.56
CA LEU A 45 -9.95 21.69 -29.16
C LEU A 45 -11.33 21.03 -29.03
N ILE A 46 -12.35 21.59 -29.69
CA ILE A 46 -13.71 21.03 -29.74
C ILE A 46 -13.69 19.62 -30.37
N ALA A 47 -12.94 19.43 -31.45
CA ALA A 47 -12.78 18.12 -32.09
C ALA A 47 -12.13 17.10 -31.14
N LYS A 48 -11.09 17.50 -30.39
CA LYS A 48 -10.41 16.63 -29.42
C LYS A 48 -11.32 16.25 -28.25
N LEU A 49 -12.04 17.21 -27.66
CA LEU A 49 -12.93 16.96 -26.52
C LEU A 49 -14.14 16.10 -26.92
N SER A 50 -14.77 16.38 -28.07
CA SER A 50 -15.88 15.58 -28.58
C SER A 50 -15.49 14.15 -28.95
N ALA A 51 -14.23 13.91 -29.35
CA ALA A 51 -13.71 12.57 -29.58
C ALA A 51 -13.50 11.79 -28.26
N ILE A 52 -13.11 12.47 -27.19
CA ILE A 52 -12.85 11.85 -25.87
C ILE A 52 -14.17 11.45 -25.19
N GLU A 53 -15.23 12.26 -25.29
CA GLU A 53 -16.55 11.92 -24.73
C GLU A 53 -17.11 10.61 -25.28
N LYS A 54 -16.91 10.33 -26.57
CA LYS A 54 -17.35 9.08 -27.22
C LYS A 54 -16.58 7.84 -26.73
N ARG A 55 -15.41 8.03 -26.12
CA ARG A 55 -14.57 6.96 -25.56
C ARG A 55 -14.69 6.83 -24.04
N ARG A 56 -15.62 7.56 -23.42
CA ARG A 56 -15.83 7.47 -21.98
C ARG A 56 -16.31 6.06 -21.65
N ILE A 57 -15.45 5.31 -20.98
CA ILE A 57 -15.78 4.00 -20.40
C ILE A 57 -16.93 4.27 -19.42
N LYS A 58 -18.13 3.78 -19.76
CA LYS A 58 -19.21 3.72 -18.78
C LYS A 58 -18.85 2.56 -17.85
N PRO A 59 -18.73 2.79 -16.53
CA PRO A 59 -18.62 1.65 -15.62
C PRO A 59 -19.84 0.77 -15.87
N ASP A 60 -19.61 -0.52 -16.08
CA ASP A 60 -20.69 -1.49 -16.16
C ASP A 60 -21.33 -1.52 -14.76
N THR A 61 -22.45 -0.83 -14.59
CA THR A 61 -23.24 -0.82 -13.35
C THR A 61 -24.15 -2.03 -13.27
N SER A 62 -23.98 -3.02 -14.15
CA SER A 62 -24.56 -4.31 -13.87
C SER A 62 -23.78 -4.89 -12.70
N ASP A 63 -24.42 -4.93 -11.53
CA ASP A 63 -24.03 -5.73 -10.37
C ASP A 63 -24.07 -7.22 -10.76
N LYS A 64 -23.22 -7.61 -11.70
CA LYS A 64 -23.00 -9.01 -12.03
C LYS A 64 -22.08 -9.54 -10.95
N ASP A 65 -22.72 -10.15 -9.97
CA ASP A 65 -22.19 -11.25 -9.17
C ASP A 65 -20.69 -11.08 -8.87
N GLN A 66 -20.34 -9.99 -8.18
CA GLN A 66 -19.07 -10.03 -7.45
C GLN A 66 -19.20 -11.21 -6.50
N PRO A 67 -18.29 -12.20 -6.57
CA PRO A 67 -18.36 -13.34 -5.66
C PRO A 67 -18.36 -12.78 -4.24
N ASP A 68 -19.29 -13.24 -3.43
CA ASP A 68 -19.33 -12.85 -2.03
C ASP A 68 -18.06 -13.39 -1.35
N LEU A 69 -17.10 -12.49 -1.13
CA LEU A 69 -15.81 -12.82 -0.51
C LEU A 69 -15.89 -12.81 1.03
N SER A 70 -17.08 -12.62 1.61
CA SER A 70 -17.25 -12.61 3.07
C SER A 70 -16.80 -13.92 3.70
N GLU A 71 -17.06 -15.07 3.06
CA GLU A 71 -16.60 -16.38 3.52
C GLU A 71 -15.07 -16.47 3.50
N ALA A 72 -14.41 -15.98 2.46
CA ALA A 72 -12.95 -15.99 2.36
C ALA A 72 -12.29 -15.07 3.40
N SER A 73 -12.95 -13.98 3.79
CA SER A 73 -12.47 -13.10 4.86
C SER A 73 -12.48 -13.76 6.24
N SER A 74 -13.37 -14.74 6.48
CA SER A 74 -13.41 -15.47 7.75
C SER A 74 -12.17 -16.35 7.98
N ALA A 75 -11.48 -16.77 6.92
CA ALA A 75 -10.27 -17.58 7.00
C ALA A 75 -9.05 -16.81 7.53
N VAL A 76 -9.10 -15.47 7.56
CA VAL A 76 -8.00 -14.63 8.11
C VAL A 76 -7.90 -14.79 9.63
N ASP A 77 -9.02 -15.00 10.32
CA ASP A 77 -9.04 -15.20 11.79
C ASP A 77 -8.40 -16.53 12.22
N ASP A 78 -8.20 -17.45 11.27
CA ASP A 78 -7.51 -18.72 11.48
C ASP A 78 -5.99 -18.63 11.22
N ILE A 79 -5.48 -17.48 10.78
CA ILE A 79 -4.04 -17.28 10.59
C ILE A 79 -3.39 -17.08 11.96
N VAL A 80 -2.70 -18.12 12.44
CA VAL A 80 -1.96 -18.07 13.71
C VAL A 80 -0.47 -18.16 13.44
N THR A 81 0.30 -17.21 13.99
CA THR A 81 1.76 -17.17 13.88
C THR A 81 2.40 -16.87 15.24
N GLU A 82 3.66 -17.26 15.42
CA GLU A 82 4.44 -16.94 16.62
C GLU A 82 4.56 -15.42 16.85
N THR A 83 4.66 -14.66 15.75
CA THR A 83 4.71 -13.20 15.79
C THR A 83 3.39 -12.61 16.32
N LEU A 84 2.25 -13.15 15.92
CA LEU A 84 0.94 -12.73 16.45
C LEU A 84 0.85 -12.95 17.97
N ALA A 85 1.32 -14.10 18.44
CA ALA A 85 1.38 -14.40 19.87
C ALA A 85 2.27 -13.39 20.63
N SER A 86 3.42 -13.03 20.04
CA SER A 86 4.35 -12.03 20.59
C SER A 86 3.75 -10.62 20.62
N ILE A 87 2.96 -10.25 19.60
CA ILE A 87 2.23 -8.96 19.57
C ILE A 87 1.22 -8.91 20.71
N TYR A 88 0.44 -9.98 20.93
CA TYR A 88 -0.50 -10.02 22.04
C TYR A 88 0.19 -9.94 23.41
N GLU A 89 1.35 -10.57 23.57
CA GLU A 89 2.14 -10.43 24.80
C GLU A 89 2.62 -8.99 25.03
N ASN A 90 3.11 -8.31 23.99
CA ASN A 90 3.55 -6.91 24.08
C ASN A 90 2.40 -5.94 24.38
N GLN A 91 1.17 -6.32 24.02
CA GLN A 91 -0.05 -5.58 24.35
C GLN A 91 -0.61 -5.95 25.74
N GLU A 92 0.12 -6.74 26.53
CA GLU A 92 -0.31 -7.27 27.84
C GLU A 92 -1.59 -8.13 27.77
N ASN A 93 -2.00 -8.54 26.57
CA ASN A 93 -3.13 -9.42 26.33
C ASN A 93 -2.68 -10.89 26.40
N TYR A 94 -2.29 -11.32 27.59
CA TYR A 94 -1.73 -12.65 27.83
C TYR A 94 -2.72 -13.79 27.54
N LYS A 95 -4.04 -13.54 27.67
CA LYS A 95 -5.08 -14.53 27.35
C LYS A 95 -5.09 -14.87 25.86
N ALA A 96 -5.11 -13.85 25.00
CA ALA A 96 -5.05 -14.04 23.55
C ALA A 96 -3.73 -14.69 23.11
N ALA A 97 -2.60 -14.28 23.71
CA ALA A 97 -1.30 -14.91 23.45
C ALA A 97 -1.30 -16.42 23.76
N ILE A 98 -1.86 -16.83 24.92
CA ILE A 98 -1.98 -18.25 25.28
C ILE A 98 -2.87 -19.02 24.28
N GLU A 99 -3.99 -18.44 23.83
CA GLU A 99 -4.86 -19.09 22.85
C GLU A 99 -4.16 -19.28 21.51
N THR A 100 -3.40 -18.29 21.05
CA THR A 100 -2.60 -18.43 19.82
C THR A 100 -1.54 -19.52 19.94
N PHE A 101 -0.79 -19.60 21.05
CA PHE A 101 0.17 -20.69 21.28
C PHE A 101 -0.50 -22.06 21.37
N LYS A 102 -1.70 -22.16 21.96
CA LYS A 102 -2.47 -23.41 21.98
C LYS A 102 -2.88 -23.85 20.57
N LYS A 103 -3.26 -22.91 19.69
CA LYS A 103 -3.56 -23.20 18.28
C LYS A 103 -2.29 -23.65 17.54
N LEU A 104 -1.18 -22.92 17.69
CA LEU A 104 0.12 -23.28 17.08
C LEU A 104 0.60 -24.67 17.52
N ARG A 105 0.41 -25.02 18.79
CA ARG A 105 0.73 -26.34 19.33
C ARG A 105 -0.04 -27.49 18.68
N ARG A 106 -1.25 -27.22 18.17
CA ARG A 106 -2.06 -28.21 17.46
C ARG A 106 -1.67 -28.35 15.99
N THR A 107 -1.22 -27.26 15.37
CA THR A 107 -0.86 -27.23 13.94
C THR A 107 0.58 -27.66 13.70
N ASP A 108 1.51 -27.27 14.57
CA ASP A 108 2.94 -27.59 14.47
C ASP A 108 3.41 -28.43 15.67
N ALA A 109 3.51 -29.74 15.44
CA ALA A 109 3.96 -30.69 16.45
C ALA A 109 5.48 -30.61 16.72
N SER A 110 6.27 -30.03 15.80
CA SER A 110 7.74 -30.00 15.92
C SER A 110 8.20 -29.08 17.05
N LYS A 111 7.44 -28.02 17.32
CA LYS A 111 7.76 -27.00 18.34
C LYS A 111 6.85 -27.08 19.57
N LYS A 112 6.21 -28.22 19.79
CA LYS A 112 5.22 -28.41 20.86
C LYS A 112 5.75 -28.04 22.25
N GLU A 113 6.95 -28.50 22.58
CA GLU A 113 7.62 -28.21 23.87
C GLU A 113 7.86 -26.70 24.03
N HIS A 114 8.35 -26.03 22.99
CA HIS A 114 8.55 -24.59 22.98
C HIS A 114 7.25 -23.83 23.27
N TYR A 115 6.14 -24.21 22.63
CA TYR A 115 4.85 -23.58 22.89
C TYR A 115 4.33 -23.83 24.30
N ASP A 116 4.54 -25.02 24.86
CA ASP A 116 4.16 -25.34 26.24
C ASP A 116 4.94 -24.51 27.26
N GLU A 117 6.25 -24.30 27.03
CA GLU A 117 7.08 -23.39 27.84
C GLU A 117 6.59 -21.94 27.79
N GLN A 118 6.27 -21.42 26.59
CA GLN A 118 5.73 -20.07 26.44
C GLN A 118 4.38 -19.91 27.13
N ILE A 119 3.49 -20.90 27.03
CA ILE A 119 2.20 -20.88 27.72
C ILE A 119 2.41 -20.82 29.24
N PHE A 120 3.33 -21.63 29.78
CA PHE A 120 3.63 -21.63 31.21
C PHE A 120 4.20 -20.28 31.67
N ARG A 121 5.14 -19.70 30.91
CA ARG A 121 5.70 -18.37 31.17
C ARG A 121 4.62 -17.30 31.23
N LEU A 122 3.71 -17.30 30.26
CA LEU A 122 2.60 -16.33 30.21
C LEU A 122 1.62 -16.50 31.37
N GLN A 123 1.34 -17.74 31.79
CA GLN A 123 0.50 -18.01 32.97
C GLN A 123 1.12 -17.46 34.26
N GLN A 124 2.44 -17.56 34.41
CA GLN A 124 3.14 -16.95 35.57
C GLN A 124 3.02 -15.43 35.56
N LYS A 125 3.15 -14.78 34.40
CA LYS A 125 2.96 -13.32 34.27
C LYS A 125 1.56 -12.88 34.67
N ILE A 126 0.53 -13.63 34.27
CA ILE A 126 -0.86 -13.37 34.67
C ILE A 126 -1.02 -13.49 36.19
N ALA A 127 -0.37 -14.46 36.83
CA ALA A 127 -0.47 -14.67 38.27
C ALA A 127 0.34 -13.64 39.10
N GLN A 128 1.30 -12.95 38.49
CA GLN A 128 2.12 -11.91 39.10
C GLN A 128 1.57 -10.48 38.88
N SER A 129 0.64 -10.33 37.94
CA SER A 129 -0.13 -9.10 37.68
C SER A 129 -1.35 -9.01 38.60
#